data_AF-A0A087TWK0-F1
#
_entry.id   AF-A0A087TWK0-F1
#
_cell.length_a   1.000
_cell.length_b   1.000
_cell.length_c   1.000
_cell.angle_alpha   90.00
_cell.angle_beta   90.00
_cell.angle_gamma   90.00
#
_symmetry.space_group_name_H-M   'P 1'
#
loop_
_entity.id
_entity.type
_entity.pdbx_description
1 polymer ?
#
loop_
_entity_poly.entity_id
_entity_poly.type
_entity_poly.pdbx_seq_one_letter_code
_entity_poly.pdbx_strand_id
1 'polypeptide(L)'
;MLNTYGRIPQEEIMGHRAPFLQTAGNITFRVLKKEGFLYDSSMPTRNYMEPPVWPYTLDYGYLQDCQIQPCPTETFEGIWLVPMIQYRRKSKTGDFFCSMVDACTPQPITAADTKDFLMQNFERHYKSNKAPFPVFLHEGWLRDKERLNGYLQFLDEILEKDDVFVVSIRQVIEYMKKPVTVEEYTARMAKQAEPCEKSEVCTYKKPLRN
;
A
#
# COMPACT_ATOMS: atom_id res chain seq x y z
N MET A 1 15.89 0.81 -14.91
CA MET A 1 15.77 2.23 -14.49
C MET A 1 16.07 2.40 -13.01
N LEU A 2 15.26 1.84 -12.10
CA LEU A 2 15.50 1.93 -10.65
C LEU A 2 16.87 1.34 -10.24
N ASN A 3 17.22 0.17 -10.78
CA ASN A 3 18.53 -0.43 -10.50
C ASN A 3 19.70 0.43 -11.03
N THR A 4 19.66 0.80 -12.31
CA THR A 4 20.73 1.57 -12.95
C THR A 4 20.89 2.99 -12.41
N TYR A 5 19.80 3.75 -12.30
CA TYR A 5 19.85 5.19 -11.99
C TYR A 5 19.56 5.49 -10.51
N GLY A 6 18.79 4.64 -9.84
CA GLY A 6 18.57 4.72 -8.39
C GLY A 6 19.67 4.02 -7.59
N ARG A 7 20.57 3.26 -8.25
CA ARG A 7 21.59 2.41 -7.62
C ARG A 7 21.01 1.43 -6.59
N ILE A 8 19.78 0.98 -6.82
CA ILE A 8 19.08 0.03 -5.96
C ILE A 8 19.34 -1.39 -6.47
N PRO A 9 19.85 -2.33 -5.67
CA PRO A 9 20.01 -3.72 -6.11
C PRO A 9 18.71 -4.28 -6.69
N GLN A 10 18.79 -5.05 -7.77
CA GLN A 10 17.59 -5.51 -8.49
C GLN A 10 16.70 -6.37 -7.59
N GLU A 11 17.32 -7.19 -6.75
CA GLU A 11 16.70 -8.02 -5.73
C GLU A 11 15.92 -7.22 -4.67
N GLU A 12 16.20 -5.92 -4.49
CA GLU A 12 15.45 -5.07 -3.57
C GLU A 12 14.20 -4.44 -4.21
N ILE A 13 14.06 -4.52 -5.54
CA ILE A 13 12.91 -4.01 -6.30
C ILE A 13 11.86 -5.12 -6.41
N MET A 14 11.10 -5.31 -5.34
CA MET A 14 10.24 -6.49 -5.16
C MET A 14 8.75 -6.25 -5.45
N GLY A 15 8.31 -4.99 -5.51
CA GLY A 15 6.90 -4.64 -5.54
C GLY A 15 6.41 -4.07 -6.87
N HIS A 16 5.16 -4.37 -7.22
CA HIS A 16 4.47 -3.80 -8.36
C HIS A 16 3.14 -3.15 -7.96
N ARG A 17 2.82 -2.03 -8.61
CA ARG A 17 1.49 -1.42 -8.63
C ARG A 17 1.21 -0.87 -10.03
N ALA A 18 0.12 -1.31 -10.63
CA ALA A 18 -0.29 -0.88 -11.95
C ALA A 18 -0.78 0.58 -11.92
N PRO A 19 -0.44 1.40 -12.92
CA PRO A 19 -1.06 2.71 -13.13
C PRO A 19 -2.59 2.61 -13.15
N PHE A 20 -3.27 3.57 -12.52
CA PHE A 20 -4.72 3.60 -12.38
C PHE A 20 -5.34 2.34 -11.74
N LEU A 21 -4.52 1.52 -11.06
CA LEU A 21 -4.92 0.24 -10.48
C LEU A 21 -5.43 -0.77 -11.53
N GLN A 22 -5.11 -0.53 -12.80
CA GLN A 22 -5.58 -1.32 -13.93
C GLN A 22 -4.55 -2.37 -14.31
N THR A 23 -4.77 -3.61 -13.89
CA THR A 23 -3.97 -4.75 -14.36
C THR A 23 -4.53 -5.31 -15.68
N ALA A 24 -3.78 -6.21 -16.32
CA ALA A 24 -4.18 -6.95 -17.51
C ALA A 24 -4.51 -8.43 -17.18
N GLY A 25 -5.08 -8.69 -15.99
CA GLY A 25 -5.41 -10.05 -15.53
C GLY A 25 -4.18 -10.96 -15.52
N ASN A 26 -4.30 -12.18 -16.03
CA ASN A 26 -3.21 -13.16 -16.06
C ASN A 26 -1.93 -12.61 -16.72
N ILE A 27 -2.03 -11.71 -17.70
CA ILE A 27 -0.85 -11.18 -18.40
C ILE A 27 0.08 -10.44 -17.43
N THR A 28 -0.48 -9.58 -16.57
CA THR A 28 0.31 -8.85 -15.55
C THR A 28 1.02 -9.84 -14.64
N PHE A 29 0.31 -10.80 -14.07
CA PHE A 29 0.88 -11.72 -13.08
C PHE A 29 1.86 -12.73 -13.69
N ARG A 30 1.70 -13.12 -14.96
CA ARG A 30 2.72 -13.91 -15.69
C ARG A 30 4.03 -13.14 -15.81
N VAL A 31 3.98 -11.85 -16.14
CA VAL A 31 5.18 -10.99 -16.21
C VAL A 31 5.80 -10.84 -14.83
N LEU A 32 5.01 -10.54 -13.80
CA LEU A 32 5.52 -10.43 -12.43
C LEU A 32 6.23 -11.70 -11.97
N LYS A 33 5.65 -12.87 -12.26
CA LYS A 33 6.25 -14.17 -11.92
C LYS A 33 7.56 -14.38 -12.67
N LYS A 34 7.56 -14.13 -13.98
CA LYS A 34 8.73 -14.30 -14.84
C LYS A 34 9.90 -13.41 -14.40
N GLU A 35 9.62 -12.16 -14.02
CA GLU A 35 10.63 -11.18 -13.63
C GLU A 35 11.00 -11.25 -12.14
N GLY A 36 10.40 -12.17 -11.37
CA GLY A 36 10.76 -12.42 -9.97
C GLY A 36 10.24 -11.37 -8.98
N PHE A 37 9.14 -10.67 -9.30
CA PHE A 37 8.48 -9.79 -8.33
C PHE A 37 7.88 -10.60 -7.18
N LEU A 38 7.99 -10.07 -5.96
CA LEU A 38 7.44 -10.70 -4.75
C LEU A 38 5.94 -10.46 -4.63
N TYR A 39 5.47 -9.26 -4.97
CA TYR A 39 4.09 -8.88 -4.73
C TYR A 39 3.51 -7.87 -5.71
N ASP A 40 2.19 -7.90 -5.84
CA ASP A 40 1.37 -6.86 -6.45
C ASP A 40 0.48 -6.17 -5.40
N SER A 41 0.27 -4.86 -5.54
CA SER A 41 -0.72 -4.12 -4.75
C SER A 41 -1.58 -3.22 -5.62
N SER A 42 -2.21 -3.80 -6.64
CA SER A 42 -3.06 -3.08 -7.61
C SER A 42 -4.55 -3.36 -7.44
N MET A 43 -4.92 -4.36 -6.64
CA MET A 43 -6.27 -4.93 -6.65
C MET A 43 -7.09 -4.48 -5.44
N PRO A 44 -8.06 -3.57 -5.63
CA PRO A 44 -8.96 -3.19 -4.55
C PRO A 44 -10.04 -4.23 -4.29
N THR A 45 -10.50 -4.25 -3.04
CA THR A 45 -11.61 -5.10 -2.59
C THR A 45 -12.62 -4.28 -1.80
N ARG A 46 -13.90 -4.54 -2.08
CA ARG A 46 -15.03 -3.96 -1.36
C ARG A 46 -15.74 -5.02 -0.51
N ASN A 47 -15.88 -6.23 -1.03
CA ASN A 47 -16.63 -7.28 -0.34
C ASN A 47 -15.85 -7.92 0.82
N TYR A 48 -14.53 -7.74 0.86
CA TYR A 48 -13.65 -8.32 1.90
C TYR A 48 -13.02 -7.23 2.78
N MET A 49 -13.82 -6.20 3.11
CA MET A 49 -13.38 -5.06 3.92
C MET A 49 -13.81 -5.14 5.40
N GLU A 50 -14.75 -6.02 5.76
CA GLU A 50 -15.25 -6.19 7.14
C GLU A 50 -15.46 -7.69 7.47
N PRO A 51 -14.51 -8.34 8.20
CA PRO A 51 -13.19 -7.82 8.54
C PRO A 51 -12.31 -7.66 7.29
N PRO A 52 -11.31 -6.75 7.30
CA PRO A 52 -10.41 -6.58 6.16
C PRO A 52 -9.59 -7.83 5.88
N VAL A 53 -9.45 -8.23 4.62
CA VAL A 53 -8.63 -9.38 4.24
C VAL A 53 -7.13 -9.10 4.39
N TRP A 54 -6.39 -10.07 4.91
CA TRP A 54 -4.92 -10.02 4.98
C TRP A 54 -4.30 -10.27 3.60
N PRO A 55 -3.06 -9.83 3.34
CA PRO A 55 -2.31 -10.26 2.16
C PRO A 55 -2.28 -11.79 2.02
N TYR A 56 -2.29 -12.30 0.80
CA TYR A 56 -2.28 -13.74 0.55
C TYR A 56 -1.50 -14.06 -0.73
N THR A 57 -1.03 -15.28 -0.86
CA THR A 57 -0.38 -15.73 -2.09
C THR A 57 -1.40 -16.16 -3.13
N LEU A 58 -1.08 -15.97 -4.41
CA LEU A 58 -1.89 -16.43 -5.53
C LEU A 58 -1.69 -17.93 -5.84
N ASP A 59 -1.10 -18.69 -4.91
CA ASP A 59 -0.86 -20.14 -5.02
C ASP A 59 -2.17 -20.90 -5.25
N TYR A 60 -3.25 -20.43 -4.60
CA TYR A 60 -4.60 -21.00 -4.70
C TYR A 60 -5.57 -20.12 -5.51
N GLY A 61 -5.03 -19.15 -6.26
CA GLY A 61 -5.81 -18.25 -7.11
C GLY A 61 -6.31 -16.99 -6.40
N TYR A 62 -7.10 -16.20 -7.13
CA TYR A 62 -7.64 -14.92 -6.67
C TYR A 62 -8.88 -15.13 -5.80
N LEU A 63 -8.85 -14.64 -4.54
CA LEU A 63 -9.86 -14.95 -3.53
C LEU A 63 -10.88 -13.82 -3.29
N GLN A 64 -10.58 -12.60 -3.75
CA GLN A 64 -11.41 -11.43 -3.48
C GLN A 64 -12.29 -11.04 -4.67
N ASP A 65 -13.15 -10.04 -4.49
CA ASP A 65 -13.95 -9.45 -5.55
C ASP A 65 -13.08 -8.70 -6.57
N CYS A 66 -13.48 -8.73 -7.84
CA CYS A 66 -12.77 -8.02 -8.89
C CYS A 66 -13.42 -6.66 -9.16
N GLN A 67 -12.94 -5.64 -8.43
CA GLN A 67 -13.44 -4.27 -8.55
C GLN A 67 -13.00 -3.59 -9.87
N ILE A 68 -11.82 -3.92 -10.39
CA ILE A 68 -11.28 -3.38 -11.64
C ILE A 68 -10.87 -4.53 -12.54
N GLN A 69 -11.67 -4.80 -13.57
CA GLN A 69 -11.45 -5.90 -14.51
C GLN A 69 -10.37 -5.53 -15.54
N PRO A 70 -9.58 -6.49 -16.05
CA PRO A 70 -9.62 -7.92 -15.73
C PRO A 70 -8.74 -8.30 -14.51
N CYS A 71 -9.24 -9.22 -13.69
CA CYS A 71 -8.47 -9.87 -12.59
C CYS A 71 -7.86 -11.21 -13.03
N PRO A 72 -6.82 -11.71 -12.33
CA PRO A 72 -6.25 -13.01 -12.64
C PRO A 72 -7.26 -14.14 -12.37
N THR A 73 -7.30 -15.11 -13.27
CA THR A 73 -8.09 -16.34 -13.18
C THR A 73 -7.22 -17.59 -13.04
N GLU A 74 -5.91 -17.46 -13.28
CA GLU A 74 -4.90 -18.49 -13.06
C GLU A 74 -4.31 -18.39 -11.64
N THR A 75 -3.56 -19.43 -11.24
CA THR A 75 -2.74 -19.42 -10.03
C THR A 75 -1.32 -18.93 -10.36
N PHE A 76 -0.73 -18.19 -9.43
CA PHE A 76 0.60 -17.61 -9.57
C PHE A 76 1.44 -17.91 -8.33
N GLU A 77 1.90 -19.15 -8.23
CA GLU A 77 2.65 -19.62 -7.07
C GLU A 77 3.81 -18.68 -6.72
N GLY A 78 3.91 -18.30 -5.44
CA GLY A 78 4.93 -17.45 -4.85
C GLY A 78 4.62 -15.95 -4.89
N ILE A 79 3.68 -15.50 -5.72
CA ILE A 79 3.31 -14.07 -5.77
C ILE A 79 2.33 -13.75 -4.65
N TRP A 80 2.68 -12.73 -3.86
CA TRP A 80 1.78 -12.14 -2.88
C TRP A 80 0.86 -11.10 -3.53
N LEU A 81 -0.43 -11.20 -3.25
CA LEU A 81 -1.38 -10.12 -3.45
C LEU A 81 -1.52 -9.33 -2.14
N VAL A 82 -1.25 -8.04 -2.21
CA VAL A 82 -1.43 -7.09 -1.11
C VAL A 82 -2.69 -6.28 -1.40
N PRO A 83 -3.84 -6.69 -0.84
CA PRO A 83 -5.14 -6.16 -1.22
C PRO A 83 -5.25 -4.69 -0.86
N MET A 84 -5.85 -3.90 -1.75
CA MET A 84 -6.19 -2.51 -1.44
C MET A 84 -7.57 -2.47 -0.79
N ILE A 85 -7.60 -2.63 0.53
CA ILE A 85 -8.83 -2.52 1.31
C ILE A 85 -9.42 -1.12 1.09
N GLN A 86 -10.66 -1.06 0.61
CA GLN A 86 -11.29 0.24 0.37
C GLN A 86 -11.50 1.01 1.68
N TYR A 87 -11.21 2.30 1.60
CA TYR A 87 -11.59 3.29 2.58
C TYR A 87 -13.10 3.50 2.54
N ARG A 88 -13.64 3.87 3.70
CA ARG A 88 -15.02 4.29 3.88
C ARG A 88 -15.03 5.75 4.30
N ARG A 89 -15.63 6.62 3.48
CA ARG A 89 -15.88 8.04 3.79
C ARG A 89 -17.37 8.20 4.07
N LYS A 90 -17.72 8.51 5.32
CA LYS A 90 -19.11 8.79 5.69
C LYS A 90 -19.58 10.09 5.06
N SER A 91 -20.79 10.09 4.52
CA SER A 91 -21.45 11.28 3.98
C SER A 91 -22.95 11.24 4.28
N LYS A 92 -23.59 12.42 4.28
CA LYS A 92 -25.04 12.56 4.53
C LYS A 92 -25.91 11.80 3.51
N THR A 93 -25.37 11.54 2.32
CA THR A 93 -26.06 10.85 1.21
C THR A 93 -25.75 9.35 1.15
N GLY A 94 -25.09 8.80 2.17
CA GLY A 94 -24.56 7.44 2.18
C GLY A 94 -23.04 7.40 2.05
N ASP A 95 -22.46 6.28 2.43
CA ASP A 95 -21.01 6.14 2.47
C ASP A 95 -20.40 6.01 1.07
N PHE A 96 -19.28 6.69 0.89
CA PHE A 96 -18.45 6.59 -0.29
C PHE A 96 -17.27 5.63 -0.04
N PHE A 97 -16.98 4.78 -1.02
CA PHE A 97 -15.90 3.80 -0.94
C PHE A 97 -14.84 4.08 -2.01
N CYS A 98 -13.57 3.94 -1.64
CA CYS A 98 -12.45 4.41 -2.43
C CYS A 98 -11.19 3.61 -2.12
N SER A 99 -10.40 3.30 -3.14
CA SER A 99 -9.17 2.50 -2.99
C SER A 99 -7.94 3.32 -2.58
N MET A 100 -8.01 4.65 -2.74
CA MET A 100 -6.96 5.59 -2.38
C MET A 100 -7.57 6.77 -1.61
N VAL A 101 -6.81 7.30 -0.66
CA VAL A 101 -7.23 8.41 0.23
C VAL A 101 -7.67 9.63 -0.59
N ASP A 102 -6.94 9.95 -1.64
CA ASP A 102 -7.17 11.08 -2.54
C ASP A 102 -8.27 10.85 -3.59
N ALA A 103 -8.77 9.62 -3.70
CA ALA A 103 -9.97 9.31 -4.49
C ALA A 103 -11.26 9.39 -3.65
N CYS A 104 -11.16 9.50 -2.33
CA CYS A 104 -12.32 9.54 -1.44
C CYS A 104 -13.02 10.91 -1.47
N THR A 105 -14.34 10.90 -1.69
CA THR A 105 -15.14 12.13 -1.71
C THR A 105 -16.25 12.10 -0.65
N PRO A 106 -16.62 13.25 -0.05
CA PRO A 106 -15.95 14.54 -0.15
C PRO A 106 -14.56 14.51 0.51
N GLN A 107 -13.62 15.27 -0.05
CA GLN A 107 -12.27 15.39 0.50
C GLN A 107 -12.30 16.08 1.88
N PRO A 108 -11.44 15.68 2.83
CA PRO A 108 -11.32 16.38 4.10
C PRO A 108 -10.89 17.84 3.93
N ILE A 109 -11.51 18.74 4.69
CA ILE A 109 -11.30 20.20 4.54
C ILE A 109 -10.44 20.78 5.68
N THR A 110 -10.47 20.18 6.87
CA THR A 110 -9.70 20.63 8.04
C THR A 110 -8.78 19.53 8.53
N ALA A 111 -7.72 19.88 9.26
CA ALA A 111 -6.81 18.90 9.86
C ALA A 111 -7.53 17.89 10.76
N ALA A 112 -8.52 18.34 11.53
CA ALA A 112 -9.35 17.47 12.36
C ALA A 112 -10.16 16.48 11.50
N ASP A 113 -10.80 16.93 10.43
CA ASP A 113 -11.54 16.06 9.51
C ASP A 113 -10.61 15.05 8.81
N THR A 114 -9.41 15.47 8.42
CA THR A 114 -8.40 14.56 7.84
C THR A 114 -7.99 13.48 8.85
N LYS A 115 -7.65 13.88 10.07
CA LYS A 115 -7.27 12.95 11.13
C LYS A 115 -8.40 11.98 11.44
N ASP A 116 -9.61 12.49 11.64
CA ASP A 116 -10.80 11.68 11.94
C ASP A 116 -11.13 10.71 10.82
N PHE A 117 -10.95 11.11 9.55
CA PHE A 117 -11.14 10.24 8.41
C PHE A 117 -10.17 9.06 8.39
N LEU A 118 -8.88 9.34 8.63
CA LEU A 118 -7.83 8.33 8.66
C LEU A 118 -8.01 7.41 9.88
N MET A 119 -8.24 7.98 11.07
CA MET A 119 -8.49 7.23 12.30
C MET A 119 -9.71 6.32 12.15
N GLN A 120 -10.82 6.80 11.60
CA GLN A 120 -12.01 5.96 11.38
C GLN A 120 -11.71 4.73 10.52
N ASN A 121 -10.80 4.84 9.54
CA ASN A 121 -10.42 3.70 8.71
C ASN A 121 -9.36 2.81 9.36
N PHE A 122 -8.38 3.40 10.06
CA PHE A 122 -7.42 2.66 10.87
C PHE A 122 -8.13 1.79 11.92
N GLU A 123 -9.10 2.34 12.62
CA GLU A 123 -9.85 1.65 13.69
C GLU A 123 -10.62 0.42 13.17
N ARG A 124 -11.07 0.42 11.91
CA ARG A 124 -11.72 -0.75 11.29
C ARG A 124 -10.77 -1.94 11.22
N HIS A 125 -9.49 -1.69 10.97
CA HIS A 125 -8.45 -2.71 10.96
C HIS A 125 -8.04 -3.05 12.40
N TYR A 126 -7.71 -2.03 13.18
CA TYR A 126 -7.13 -2.18 14.51
C TYR A 126 -8.05 -2.88 15.51
N LYS A 127 -9.37 -2.60 15.48
CA LYS A 127 -10.37 -3.22 16.36
C LYS A 127 -10.95 -4.54 15.85
N SER A 128 -10.60 -4.98 14.64
CA SER A 128 -11.07 -6.25 14.09
C SER A 128 -9.95 -7.31 14.09
N ASN A 129 -9.49 -7.74 12.92
CA ASN A 129 -8.49 -8.78 12.75
C ASN A 129 -7.06 -8.24 12.57
N LYS A 130 -6.84 -6.94 12.76
CA LYS A 130 -5.55 -6.24 12.61
C LYS A 130 -4.86 -6.47 11.25
N ALA A 131 -5.62 -6.76 10.19
CA ALA A 131 -5.07 -6.79 8.83
C ALA A 131 -4.36 -5.45 8.52
N PRO A 132 -3.25 -5.45 7.76
CA PRO A 132 -2.50 -4.24 7.46
C PRO A 132 -3.40 -3.11 6.97
N PHE A 133 -3.23 -1.91 7.52
CA PHE A 133 -3.96 -0.71 7.09
C PHE A 133 -3.09 0.12 6.14
N PRO A 134 -3.29 0.02 4.81
CA PRO A 134 -2.48 0.78 3.87
C PRO A 134 -2.95 2.22 3.74
N VAL A 135 -2.02 3.17 3.82
CA VAL A 135 -2.26 4.56 3.44
C VAL A 135 -1.76 4.81 2.02
N PHE A 136 -2.64 4.60 1.03
CA PHE A 136 -2.34 4.84 -0.38
C PHE A 136 -2.84 6.23 -0.82
N LEU A 137 -1.91 7.11 -1.20
CA LEU A 137 -2.18 8.47 -1.64
C LEU A 137 -1.13 8.94 -2.65
N HIS A 138 -1.42 10.01 -3.38
CA HIS A 138 -0.40 10.77 -4.11
C HIS A 138 0.07 11.98 -3.29
N GLU A 139 1.35 12.35 -3.39
CA GLU A 139 1.93 13.52 -2.71
C GLU A 139 1.13 14.81 -2.95
N GLY A 140 0.57 14.98 -4.15
CA GLY A 140 -0.26 16.15 -4.48
C GLY A 140 -1.44 16.36 -3.52
N TRP A 141 -1.95 15.31 -2.89
CA TRP A 141 -3.00 15.41 -1.88
C TRP A 141 -2.52 16.06 -0.57
N LEU A 142 -1.25 15.88 -0.23
CA LEU A 142 -0.60 16.44 0.96
C LEU A 142 -0.08 17.87 0.75
N ARG A 143 -0.19 18.44 -0.46
CA ARG A 143 0.18 19.85 -0.69
C ARG A 143 -0.77 20.84 -0.01
N ASP A 144 -1.94 20.35 0.35
CA ASP A 144 -2.90 21.08 1.18
C ASP A 144 -2.50 21.00 2.64
N LYS A 145 -2.38 22.17 3.27
CA LYS A 145 -1.85 22.28 4.64
C LYS A 145 -2.73 21.57 5.67
N GLU A 146 -4.05 21.60 5.50
CA GLU A 146 -4.96 20.97 6.44
C GLU A 146 -4.85 19.45 6.34
N ARG A 147 -4.76 18.91 5.12
CA ARG A 147 -4.55 17.48 4.89
C ARG A 147 -3.19 16.99 5.39
N LEU A 148 -2.12 17.76 5.18
CA LEU A 148 -0.81 17.43 5.73
C LEU A 148 -0.82 17.44 7.27
N ASN A 149 -1.36 18.50 7.88
CA ASN A 149 -1.42 18.62 9.33
C ASN A 149 -2.23 17.49 9.97
N GLY A 150 -3.39 17.16 9.40
CA GLY A 150 -4.21 16.04 9.90
C GLY A 150 -3.57 14.68 9.68
N TYR A 151 -2.83 14.48 8.58
CA TYR A 151 -2.06 13.25 8.34
C TYR A 151 -0.94 13.07 9.37
N LEU A 152 -0.21 14.15 9.70
CA LEU A 152 0.82 14.11 10.74
C LEU A 152 0.22 13.84 12.13
N GLN A 153 -0.89 14.50 12.49
CA GLN A 153 -1.59 14.24 13.75
C GLN A 153 -2.13 12.80 13.84
N PHE A 154 -2.54 12.22 12.71
CA PHE A 154 -2.92 10.81 12.63
C PHE A 154 -1.72 9.90 12.91
N LEU A 155 -0.57 10.18 12.30
CA LEU A 155 0.66 9.41 12.54
C LEU A 155 1.09 9.51 14.01
N ASP A 156 1.10 10.71 14.58
CA ASP A 156 1.46 10.92 15.99
C ASP A 156 0.56 10.07 16.91
N GLU A 157 -0.77 10.09 16.71
CA GLU A 157 -1.71 9.34 17.56
C GLU A 157 -1.60 7.82 17.43
N ILE A 158 -1.38 7.29 16.23
CA ILE A 158 -1.23 5.82 16.08
C ILE A 158 0.13 5.34 16.61
N LEU A 159 1.16 6.18 16.56
CA LEU A 159 2.51 5.87 17.04
C LEU A 159 2.64 5.96 18.57
N GLU A 160 1.65 6.52 19.27
CA GLU A 160 1.53 6.39 20.73
C GLU A 160 1.16 4.96 21.17
N LYS A 161 0.75 4.08 20.24
CA LYS A 161 0.40 2.69 20.55
C LYS A 161 1.62 1.79 20.40
N ASP A 162 1.96 1.07 21.47
CA ASP A 162 3.13 0.18 21.52
C ASP A 162 3.08 -1.00 20.53
N ASP A 163 1.89 -1.31 19.99
CA ASP A 163 1.64 -2.42 19.08
C ASP A 163 1.33 -1.99 17.63
N VAL A 164 1.65 -0.73 17.27
CA VAL A 164 1.48 -0.20 15.92
C VAL A 164 2.84 0.14 15.30
N PHE A 165 3.03 -0.30 14.05
CA PHE A 165 4.26 -0.09 13.30
C PHE A 165 3.96 0.50 11.92
N VAL A 166 4.63 1.60 11.56
CA VAL A 166 4.61 2.16 10.21
C VAL A 166 5.73 1.54 9.40
N VAL A 167 5.39 0.68 8.45
CA VAL A 167 6.34 -0.21 7.76
C VAL A 167 6.08 -0.29 6.27
N SER A 168 7.07 -0.76 5.52
CA SER A 168 6.93 -1.09 4.11
C SER A 168 6.08 -2.34 3.89
N ILE A 169 5.49 -2.48 2.69
CA ILE A 169 4.77 -3.70 2.29
C ILE A 169 5.68 -4.94 2.37
N ARG A 170 6.97 -4.79 2.05
CA ARG A 170 7.95 -5.87 2.19
C ARG A 170 8.02 -6.37 3.64
N GLN A 171 8.11 -5.47 4.61
CA GLN A 171 8.16 -5.83 6.02
C GLN A 171 6.86 -6.51 6.49
N VAL A 172 5.70 -6.13 5.95
CA VAL A 172 4.44 -6.85 6.19
C VAL A 172 4.54 -8.29 5.70
N ILE A 173 4.98 -8.51 4.46
CA ILE A 173 5.12 -9.86 3.89
C ILE A 173 6.15 -10.69 4.67
N GLU A 174 7.29 -10.11 5.04
CA GLU A 174 8.30 -10.82 5.84
C GLU A 174 7.78 -11.19 7.23
N TYR A 175 6.99 -10.31 7.87
CA TYR A 175 6.27 -10.65 9.10
C TYR A 175 5.28 -11.80 8.87
N MET A 176 4.52 -11.80 7.77
CA MET A 176 3.54 -12.86 7.49
C MET A 176 4.19 -14.22 7.20
N LYS A 177 5.38 -14.24 6.58
CA LYS A 177 6.16 -15.47 6.38
C LYS A 177 6.64 -16.07 7.70
N LYS A 178 6.92 -15.24 8.70
CA LYS A 178 7.39 -15.66 10.02
C LYS A 178 6.84 -14.74 11.12
N PRO A 179 5.57 -14.92 11.52
CA PRO A 179 4.94 -14.06 12.52
C PRO A 179 5.64 -14.16 13.86
N VAL A 180 5.69 -13.04 14.57
CA VAL A 180 6.34 -12.92 15.87
C VAL A 180 5.53 -12.05 16.80
N THR A 181 5.83 -12.07 18.10
CA THR A 181 5.16 -11.18 19.06
C THR A 181 5.59 -9.72 18.84
N VAL A 182 4.85 -8.80 19.44
CA VAL A 182 5.15 -7.36 19.39
C VAL A 182 6.55 -7.09 19.97
N GLU A 183 6.90 -7.74 21.08
CA GLU A 183 8.19 -7.60 21.75
C GLU A 183 9.35 -8.05 20.84
N GLU A 184 9.18 -9.19 20.17
CA GLU A 184 10.16 -9.69 19.22
C GLU A 184 10.29 -8.81 17.98
N TYR A 185 9.19 -8.23 17.50
CA TYR A 185 9.20 -7.34 16.33
C TYR A 185 9.94 -6.04 16.63
N THR A 186 9.66 -5.41 17.78
CA THR A 186 10.30 -4.16 18.22
C THR A 186 11.81 -4.32 18.33
N ALA A 187 12.29 -5.46 18.84
CA ALA A 187 13.73 -5.74 18.96
C ALA A 187 14.46 -5.86 17.60
N ARG A 188 13.74 -6.09 16.49
CA ARG A 188 14.31 -6.29 15.15
C ARG A 188 14.41 -5.01 14.32
N MET A 189 13.91 -3.88 14.82
CA MET A 189 13.93 -2.61 14.09
C MET A 189 15.34 -2.01 14.05
N ALA A 190 16.13 -2.43 13.07
CA ALA A 190 17.40 -1.81 12.75
C ALA A 190 17.72 -1.94 11.25
N LYS A 191 17.60 -0.82 10.53
CA LYS A 191 18.48 -0.36 9.45
C LYS A 191 17.84 0.85 8.77
N GLN A 192 18.53 1.98 8.83
CA GLN A 192 18.22 3.15 8.01
C GLN A 192 19.12 3.08 6.77
N ALA A 193 18.55 3.27 5.58
CA ALA A 193 19.35 3.42 4.38
C ALA A 193 20.09 4.76 4.43
N GLU A 194 21.35 4.78 4.00
CA GLU A 194 22.11 6.02 3.91
C GLU A 194 21.61 6.85 2.70
N PRO A 195 21.33 8.15 2.88
CA PRO A 195 20.91 9.00 1.78
C PRO A 195 22.05 9.22 0.78
N CYS A 196 21.69 9.40 -0.50
CA CYS A 196 22.65 9.83 -1.51
C CYS A 196 23.03 11.30 -1.27
N GLU A 197 24.28 11.57 -0.89
CA GLU A 197 24.73 12.93 -0.53
C GLU A 197 24.78 13.91 -1.71
N LYS A 198 24.97 13.41 -2.94
CA LYS A 198 25.10 14.24 -4.15
C LYS A 198 24.37 13.59 -5.32
N SER A 199 23.34 14.26 -5.82
CA SER A 199 22.67 13.86 -7.06
C SER A 199 23.39 14.42 -8.28
N GLU A 200 23.54 13.59 -9.31
CA GLU A 200 23.99 14.04 -10.63
C GLU A 200 22.78 14.48 -11.45
N VAL A 201 22.82 15.71 -11.99
CA VAL A 201 21.75 16.24 -12.84
C VAL A 201 22.12 16.01 -14.30
N CYS A 202 21.40 15.09 -14.95
CA CYS A 202 21.60 14.77 -16.36
C CYS A 202 20.50 15.41 -17.23
N THR A 203 20.86 16.02 -18.36
CA THR A 203 19.90 16.51 -19.36
C THR A 203 19.92 15.63 -20.60
N TYR A 204 18.80 14.98 -20.91
CA TYR A 204 18.67 14.10 -22.08
C TYR A 204 17.93 14.81 -23.21
N LYS A 205 18.52 14.87 -24.41
CA LYS A 205 17.92 15.51 -25.59
C LYS A 205 16.79 14.67 -26.23
N LYS A 206 16.71 13.39 -25.88
CA LYS A 206 15.69 12.43 -26.34
C LYS A 206 15.33 11.50 -25.18
N PRO A 207 14.13 10.92 -25.15
CA PRO A 207 13.78 9.90 -24.15
C PRO A 207 14.77 8.74 -24.21
N LEU A 208 15.20 8.25 -23.04
CA LEU A 208 15.99 7.03 -22.93
C LEU A 208 15.13 5.86 -23.38
N ARG A 209 15.27 5.46 -24.65
CA ARG A 209 14.72 4.20 -25.18
C ARG A 209 15.87 3.20 -25.20
N ASN A 210 15.71 2.09 -24.48
CA ASN A 210 16.51 0.89 -24.71
C ASN A 210 16.04 0.22 -26.00
#